data_AF-A0A314U8I7-F1
#
_entry.id   AF-A0A314U8I7-F1
#
_cell.length_a   1.000
_cell.length_b   1.000
_cell.length_c   1.000
_cell.angle_alpha   90.00
_cell.angle_beta   90.00
_cell.angle_gamma   90.00
#
_symmetry.space_group_name_H-M   'P 1'
#
loop_
_entity.id
_entity.type
_entity.pdbx_description
1 polymer ?
#
loop_
_entity_poly.entity_id
_entity_poly.type
_entity_poly.pdbx_seq_one_letter_code
_entity_poly.pdbx_strand_id
1 'polypeptide(L)'
;MKSFFSNGSIVLLVILLSTICLVAEAQQCRPSGKIRGRKAPARQCNKENDSDCCVAGKMYPTYTCSPPLSGSTKAYLTLNSFEKNGDGGGVKQYGGIFSDIFHSPK
;
A
#
# COMPACT_ATOMS: atom_id res chain seq x y z
N MET A 1 7.00 -13.12 47.55
CA MET A 1 6.27 -11.89 47.18
C MET A 1 5.01 -12.31 46.45
N LYS A 2 3.83 -12.19 47.07
CA LYS A 2 2.55 -12.54 46.43
C LYS A 2 1.99 -11.26 45.83
N SER A 3 2.05 -11.13 44.52
CA SER A 3 1.47 -9.99 43.81
C SER A 3 -0.05 -10.07 43.90
N PHE A 4 -0.66 -9.22 44.72
CA PHE A 4 -2.10 -9.03 44.74
C PHE A 4 -2.48 -8.08 43.62
N PHE A 5 -2.67 -8.61 42.41
CA PHE A 5 -3.33 -7.84 41.37
C PHE A 5 -4.79 -7.64 41.81
N SER A 6 -5.12 -6.44 42.28
CA SER A 6 -6.49 -6.05 42.60
C SER A 6 -7.39 -6.30 41.39
N ASN A 7 -8.60 -6.83 41.58
CA ASN A 7 -9.56 -7.08 40.50
C ASN A 7 -9.78 -5.83 39.62
N GLY A 8 -9.75 -4.64 40.21
CA GLY A 8 -9.82 -3.37 39.47
C GLY A 8 -8.60 -3.10 38.59
N SER A 9 -7.40 -3.51 39.01
CA SER A 9 -6.16 -3.42 38.23
C SER A 9 -6.18 -4.37 37.03
N ILE A 10 -6.74 -5.57 37.20
CA ILE A 10 -6.90 -6.54 36.10
C ILE A 10 -7.89 -6.01 35.07
N VAL A 11 -9.04 -5.48 35.51
CA VAL A 11 -10.04 -4.90 34.61
C VAL A 11 -9.48 -3.70 33.83
N LEU A 12 -8.75 -2.80 34.50
CA LEU A 12 -8.10 -1.67 33.84
C LEU A 12 -7.09 -2.12 32.77
N LEU A 13 -6.29 -3.15 33.07
CA LEU A 13 -5.30 -3.70 32.16
C LEU A 13 -5.96 -4.34 30.92
N VAL A 14 -7.06 -5.08 31.11
CA VAL A 14 -7.84 -5.66 30.00
C VAL A 14 -8.42 -4.56 29.10
N ILE A 15 -8.96 -3.50 29.69
CA ILE A 15 -9.47 -2.34 28.92
C ILE A 15 -8.32 -1.71 28.11
N LEU A 16 -7.17 -1.45 28.74
CA LEU A 16 -6.02 -0.83 28.07
C LEU A 16 -5.49 -1.69 26.90
N LEU A 17 -5.41 -3.01 27.09
CA LEU A 17 -5.00 -3.94 26.03
C LEU A 17 -6.04 -3.96 24.89
N SER A 18 -7.33 -3.97 25.23
CA SER A 18 -8.40 -3.97 24.24
C SER A 18 -8.38 -2.69 23.37
N THR A 19 -8.11 -1.53 23.96
CA THR A 19 -8.02 -0.27 23.20
C THR A 19 -6.80 -0.24 22.29
N ILE A 20 -5.65 -0.75 22.75
CA ILE A 20 -4.44 -0.87 21.94
C ILE A 20 -4.68 -1.78 20.72
N CYS A 21 -5.34 -2.93 20.91
CA CYS A 21 -5.68 -3.83 19.81
C CYS A 21 -6.60 -3.17 18.77
N LEU A 22 -7.62 -2.44 19.21
CA LEU A 22 -8.54 -1.73 18.31
C LEU A 22 -7.83 -0.66 17.48
N VAL A 23 -6.92 0.10 18.09
CA VAL A 23 -6.14 1.13 17.39
C VAL A 23 -5.20 0.50 16.36
N ALA A 24 -4.53 -0.60 16.70
CA ALA A 24 -3.62 -1.29 15.79
C ALA A 24 -4.33 -1.82 14.52
N GLU A 25 -5.55 -2.34 14.66
CA GLU A 25 -6.36 -2.77 13.52
C GLU A 25 -6.82 -1.60 12.64
N ALA A 26 -7.18 -0.46 13.24
CA ALA A 26 -7.57 0.74 12.52
C ALA A 26 -6.39 1.37 11.73
N GLN A 27 -5.16 1.22 12.21
CA GLN A 27 -3.95 1.74 11.56
C GLN A 27 -3.43 0.85 10.42
N GLN A 28 -3.98 -0.36 10.23
CA GLN A 28 -3.56 -1.21 9.12
C GLN A 28 -4.16 -0.75 7.79
N CYS A 29 -3.30 -0.44 6.83
CA CYS A 29 -3.72 -0.27 5.46
C CYS A 29 -4.23 -1.61 4.88
N ARG A 30 -5.49 -1.62 4.47
CA ARG A 30 -6.18 -2.75 3.82
C ARG A 30 -6.63 -2.31 2.41
N PRO A 31 -6.88 -3.26 1.49
CA PRO A 31 -7.44 -2.92 0.19
C PRO A 31 -8.75 -2.16 0.34
N SER A 32 -8.87 -1.01 -0.32
CA SER A 32 -10.10 -0.22 -0.34
C SER A 32 -11.11 -0.76 -1.37
N GLY A 33 -10.65 -1.58 -2.31
CA GLY A 33 -11.48 -2.17 -3.34
C GLY A 33 -10.73 -3.16 -4.22
N LYS A 34 -11.37 -3.55 -5.31
CA LYS A 34 -10.78 -4.40 -6.35
C LYS A 34 -11.26 -3.95 -7.72
N ILE A 35 -10.38 -3.98 -8.71
CA ILE A 35 -10.71 -3.75 -10.12
C ILE A 35 -10.52 -5.04 -10.93
N ARG A 36 -11.36 -5.24 -11.94
CA ARG A 36 -11.25 -6.39 -12.85
C ARG A 36 -10.36 -6.02 -14.04
N GLY A 37 -9.27 -6.76 -14.21
CA GLY A 37 -8.37 -6.62 -15.34
C GLY A 37 -9.09 -6.81 -16.67
N ARG A 38 -8.83 -5.91 -17.61
CA ARG A 38 -9.29 -5.98 -18.99
C ARG A 38 -8.08 -6.12 -19.90
N LYS A 39 -8.25 -6.83 -21.01
CA LYS A 39 -7.21 -6.91 -22.04
C LYS A 39 -6.99 -5.50 -22.60
N ALA A 40 -5.74 -5.03 -22.56
CA ALA A 40 -5.38 -3.76 -23.17
C ALA A 40 -5.69 -3.80 -24.69
N PRO A 41 -6.10 -2.68 -25.29
CA PRO A 41 -6.18 -2.57 -26.74
C PRO A 41 -4.83 -2.86 -27.41
N ALA A 42 -4.87 -3.23 -28.69
CA ALA A 42 -3.66 -3.55 -29.43
C ALA A 42 -2.65 -2.40 -29.37
N ARG A 43 -1.38 -2.72 -29.06
CA ARG A 43 -0.26 -1.78 -28.93
C ARG A 43 -0.38 -0.75 -27.79
N GLN A 44 -1.35 -0.88 -26.89
CA GLN A 44 -1.50 0.02 -25.74
C GLN A 44 -0.99 -0.55 -24.41
N CYS A 45 -0.47 -1.78 -24.42
CA CYS A 45 0.28 -2.28 -23.28
C CYS A 45 1.78 -2.19 -23.59
N ASN A 46 2.48 -1.30 -22.88
CA ASN A 46 3.92 -1.26 -22.87
C ASN A 46 4.45 -2.27 -21.82
N LYS A 47 5.50 -3.00 -22.17
CA LYS A 47 6.20 -3.95 -21.28
C LYS A 47 7.64 -3.54 -21.00
N GLU A 48 8.02 -2.31 -21.36
CA GLU A 48 9.28 -1.70 -20.93
C GLU A 48 9.32 -1.55 -19.40
N ASN A 49 10.53 -1.41 -18.85
CA ASN A 49 10.76 -1.19 -17.42
C ASN A 49 10.09 -2.23 -16.50
N ASP A 50 10.05 -3.49 -16.91
CA ASP A 50 9.43 -4.61 -16.19
C ASP A 50 7.92 -4.40 -15.91
N SER A 51 7.25 -3.64 -16.78
CA SER A 51 5.81 -3.39 -16.69
C SER A 51 4.99 -4.59 -17.16
N ASP A 52 3.98 -4.95 -16.37
CA ASP A 52 3.04 -6.03 -16.66
C ASP A 52 1.68 -5.52 -17.17
N CYS A 53 1.13 -6.22 -18.17
CA CYS A 53 -0.22 -5.96 -18.63
C CYS A 53 -1.26 -6.53 -17.65
N CYS A 54 -2.40 -5.84 -17.53
CA CYS A 54 -3.57 -6.40 -16.87
C CYS A 54 -4.01 -7.72 -17.53
N VAL A 55 -4.14 -8.77 -16.73
CA VAL A 55 -4.66 -10.08 -17.15
C VAL A 55 -6.18 -10.01 -17.15
N ALA A 56 -6.78 -10.34 -18.29
CA ALA A 56 -8.23 -10.31 -18.44
C ALA A 56 -8.91 -11.22 -17.40
N GLY A 57 -9.84 -10.65 -16.63
CA GLY A 57 -10.59 -11.38 -15.62
C GLY A 57 -9.92 -11.48 -14.24
N LYS A 58 -8.63 -11.16 -14.10
CA LYS A 58 -7.94 -11.12 -12.79
C LYS A 58 -8.44 -9.94 -11.97
N MET A 59 -8.70 -10.15 -10.67
CA MET A 59 -9.05 -9.06 -9.74
C MET A 59 -7.78 -8.50 -9.11
N TYR A 60 -7.55 -7.20 -9.27
CA TYR A 60 -6.42 -6.48 -8.69
C TYR A 60 -6.90 -5.63 -7.52
N PRO A 61 -6.26 -5.70 -6.33
CA PRO A 61 -6.62 -4.85 -5.21
C PRO A 61 -6.28 -3.39 -5.50
N THR A 62 -7.13 -2.48 -5.03
CA THR A 62 -6.85 -1.04 -5.01
C THR A 62 -6.63 -0.59 -3.59
N TYR A 63 -5.74 0.40 -3.41
CA TYR A 63 -5.43 0.98 -2.12
C TYR A 63 -5.53 2.50 -2.23
N THR A 64 -6.17 3.11 -1.24
CA THR A 64 -6.18 4.57 -1.03
C THR A 64 -5.30 4.97 0.16
N CYS A 65 -4.58 4.01 0.72
CA CYS A 65 -3.65 4.14 1.83
C CYS A 65 -2.30 3.52 1.47
N SER A 66 -1.27 3.90 2.22
CA SER A 66 0.05 3.28 2.20
C SER A 66 0.37 2.70 3.58
N PRO A 67 1.35 1.79 3.71
CA PRO A 67 1.86 1.38 5.01
C PRO A 67 2.33 2.57 5.86
N PRO A 68 2.35 2.42 7.20
CA PRO A 68 2.82 3.47 8.09
C PRO A 68 4.25 3.91 7.76
N LEU A 69 4.47 5.22 7.75
CA LEU A 69 5.79 5.80 7.56
C LEU A 69 6.60 5.71 8.86
N SER A 70 7.87 5.35 8.73
CA SER A 70 8.87 5.40 9.80
C SER A 70 10.16 6.04 9.28
N GLY A 71 11.11 6.32 10.18
CA GLY A 71 12.45 6.83 9.80
C GLY A 71 13.23 5.89 8.87
N SER A 72 12.80 4.63 8.73
CA SER A 72 13.31 3.66 7.76
C SER A 72 12.13 2.89 7.16
N THR A 73 11.34 3.59 6.35
CA THR A 73 10.18 3.00 5.68
C THR A 73 10.67 2.02 4.61
N LYS A 74 10.25 0.77 4.70
CA LYS A 74 10.50 -0.23 3.65
C LYS A 74 9.58 0.02 2.47
N ALA A 75 10.14 0.07 1.27
CA ALA A 75 9.39 0.25 0.04
C ALA A 75 10.04 -0.54 -1.11
N TYR A 76 9.29 -0.73 -2.19
CA TYR A 76 9.81 -1.29 -3.43
C TYR A 76 10.11 -0.13 -4.37
N LEU A 77 11.36 -0.07 -4.83
CA LEU A 77 11.78 0.88 -5.85
C LEU A 77 11.46 0.28 -7.22
N THR A 78 10.72 1.02 -8.03
CA THR A 78 10.41 0.63 -9.41
C THR A 78 11.00 1.63 -10.39
N LEU A 79 11.33 1.16 -11.58
CA LEU A 79 11.86 1.99 -12.66
C LEU A 79 10.70 2.43 -13.56
N ASN A 80 10.65 3.71 -13.91
CA ASN A 80 9.65 4.26 -14.84
C ASN A 80 10.27 5.43 -15.61
N SER A 81 9.87 5.62 -16.88
CA SER A 81 10.31 6.76 -17.71
C SER A 81 9.29 7.89 -17.70
N PHE A 82 9.77 9.09 -17.44
CA PHE A 82 8.97 10.33 -17.39
C PHE A 82 9.30 11.28 -18.54
N GLU A 83 10.07 10.78 -19.51
CA GLU A 83 10.37 11.54 -20.71
C GLU A 83 9.13 11.73 -21.58
N LYS A 84 9.21 12.67 -22.51
CA LYS A 84 8.17 12.86 -23.51
C LYS A 84 8.04 11.57 -24.33
N ASN A 85 6.84 10.97 -24.32
CA ASN A 85 6.51 9.66 -24.90
C ASN A 85 7.05 8.44 -24.12
N GLY A 86 7.51 8.61 -22.88
CA GLY A 86 7.80 7.50 -21.96
C GLY A 86 6.53 6.78 -21.48
N ASP A 87 6.71 5.75 -20.66
CA ASP A 87 5.64 4.92 -20.09
C ASP A 87 4.93 5.55 -18.88
N GLY A 88 5.48 6.62 -18.30
CA GLY A 88 4.92 7.33 -17.14
C GLY A 88 3.58 8.04 -17.33
N GLY A 89 2.97 7.97 -18.52
CA GLY A 89 1.65 8.53 -18.79
C GLY A 89 1.62 10.07 -18.81
N GLY A 90 0.48 10.65 -18.46
CA GLY A 90 0.22 12.10 -18.56
C GLY A 90 1.20 12.97 -17.77
N VAL A 91 1.36 14.23 -18.22
CA VAL A 91 2.26 15.23 -17.60
C VAL A 91 2.03 15.35 -16.09
N LYS A 92 3.02 14.94 -15.27
CA LYS A 92 2.98 15.11 -13.80
C LYS A 92 3.39 16.53 -13.41
N GLN A 93 2.83 16.95 -12.29
CA GLN A 93 2.54 18.34 -11.91
C GLN A 93 3.75 19.16 -11.43
N TYR A 94 4.92 18.55 -11.15
CA TYR A 94 6.12 19.27 -10.70
C TYR A 94 7.39 18.53 -11.16
N GLY A 95 8.33 19.25 -11.80
CA GLY A 95 9.53 18.68 -12.43
C GLY A 95 10.59 18.20 -11.44
N GLY A 96 11.15 17.03 -11.70
CA GLY A 96 12.24 16.40 -10.95
C GLY A 96 12.50 14.99 -11.49
N ILE A 97 13.68 14.42 -11.24
CA ILE A 97 14.02 13.04 -11.61
C ILE A 97 13.05 12.12 -10.86
N PHE A 98 12.34 11.27 -11.57
CA PHE A 98 11.29 10.44 -10.99
C PHE A 98 11.72 8.97 -10.97
N SER A 99 11.55 8.35 -9.81
CA SER A 99 11.51 6.91 -9.64
C SER A 99 10.19 6.61 -8.94
N ASP A 100 9.33 5.81 -9.55
CA ASP A 100 8.08 5.45 -8.89
C ASP A 100 8.39 4.53 -7.70
N ILE A 101 7.78 4.83 -6.56
CA ILE A 101 7.73 3.92 -5.42
C ILE A 101 6.32 3.30 -5.45
N PHE A 102 6.17 2.20 -6.19
CA PHE A 102 4.98 1.37 -6.02
C PHE A 102 5.12 0.61 -4.70
N HIS A 103 4.28 0.93 -3.72
CA HIS A 103 4.16 0.13 -2.52
C HIS A 103 3.52 -1.22 -2.86
N SER A 104 4.27 -2.31 -2.66
CA SER A 104 3.76 -3.68 -2.85
C SER A 104 2.52 -3.96 -2.00
N PRO A 105 1.63 -4.85 -2.50
CA PRO A 105 0.64 -5.46 -1.62
C PRO A 105 1.37 -6.34 -0.60
N LYS A 106 0.76 -6.46 0.59
CA LYS A 106 1.16 -7.44 1.61
C LYS A 106 1.36 -8.85 1.02
#